data_AF-A0A2E0URD0-F1
#
_entry.id   AF-A0A2E0URD0-F1
#
_cell.length_a   1.000
_cell.length_b   1.000
_cell.length_c   1.000
_cell.angle_alpha   90.00
_cell.angle_beta   90.00
_cell.angle_gamma   90.00
#
_symmetry.space_group_name_H-M   'P 1'
#
loop_
_entity.id
_entity.type
_entity.pdbx_description
1 polymer ?
#
loop_
_entity_poly.entity_id
_entity_poly.type
_entity_poly.pdbx_seq_one_letter_code
_entity_poly.pdbx_strand_id
1 'polypeptide(L)'
;MKNEKRFDTMKKMTMKERMMAVIQGEEHDQVPFAMYEIMFPKEQAFEVLGKDRIGIIRFSPIYRVEHPNCHFKSEIFYENGSKMEHNSLITPKGKLEEIRIFEPAYDSSTTKKHYIQTPADYEIFWSYLDDCIILDNYEHYLQDCAELGETGLAKAEVERSPYQQLWIEWVGLEGLSIHLAEFPDHVEETILRLNKRARKTFEIAYYSPAPFIDIPDNITAALPNMEKSTHTFG
;
A
#
# COMPACT_ATOMS: atom_id res chain seq x y z
N MET A 1 5.48 35.11 34.62
CA MET A 1 5.46 34.00 35.60
C MET A 1 4.10 33.25 35.62
N LYS A 2 3.60 32.76 34.47
CA LYS A 2 2.38 31.93 34.43
C LYS A 2 2.42 30.76 33.44
N ASN A 3 3.58 30.43 32.87
CA ASN A 3 3.71 29.33 31.88
C ASN A 3 4.64 28.19 32.28
N GLU A 4 5.23 28.19 33.48
CA GLU A 4 6.17 27.14 33.91
C GLU A 4 5.51 25.93 34.61
N LYS A 5 4.17 25.89 34.69
CA LYS A 5 3.43 24.82 35.39
C LYS A 5 2.59 23.89 34.49
N ARG A 6 2.81 23.90 33.17
CA ARG A 6 2.11 22.98 32.25
C ARG A 6 2.91 21.75 31.83
N PHE A 7 4.19 21.66 32.21
CA PHE A 7 5.02 20.46 32.01
C PHE A 7 4.99 19.51 33.22
N ASP A 8 3.97 19.62 34.06
CA ASP A 8 3.78 18.73 35.19
C ASP A 8 3.21 17.39 34.69
N THR A 9 4.15 16.45 34.49
CA THR A 9 4.00 14.99 34.51
C THR A 9 3.01 14.33 33.53
N MET A 10 3.24 14.44 32.23
CA MET A 10 2.75 13.39 31.32
C MET A 10 3.33 12.05 31.74
N LYS A 11 2.46 11.04 31.92
CA LYS A 11 2.84 9.66 32.23
C LYS A 11 3.77 9.16 31.12
N LYS A 12 4.90 8.54 31.48
CA LYS A 12 5.81 7.93 30.50
C LYS A 12 5.03 6.87 29.69
N MET A 13 5.00 7.06 28.38
CA MET A 13 4.29 6.19 27.44
C MET A 13 5.21 5.13 26.84
N THR A 14 4.65 3.98 26.47
CA THR A 14 5.33 3.01 25.63
C THR A 14 5.52 3.55 24.21
N MET A 15 6.27 2.83 23.36
CA MET A 15 6.40 3.25 21.97
C MET A 15 5.07 3.08 21.22
N LYS A 16 4.37 1.96 21.47
CA LYS A 16 3.01 1.72 20.96
C LYS A 16 2.02 2.82 21.36
N GLU A 17 1.98 3.17 22.65
CA GLU A 17 1.09 4.24 23.15
C GLU A 17 1.37 5.57 22.43
N ARG A 18 2.65 5.96 22.27
CA ARG A 18 3.01 7.19 21.55
C ARG A 18 2.62 7.19 20.09
N MET A 19 2.90 6.08 19.39
CA MET A 19 2.56 5.95 17.97
C MET A 19 1.03 6.06 17.78
N MET A 20 0.24 5.44 18.67
CA MET A 20 -1.22 5.57 18.60
C MET A 20 -1.70 6.98 18.91
N ALA A 21 -1.16 7.63 19.93
CA ALA A 21 -1.52 9.00 20.25
C ALA A 21 -1.28 9.94 19.06
N VAL A 22 -0.17 9.78 18.32
CA VAL A 22 0.06 10.56 17.09
C VAL A 22 -1.01 10.29 16.03
N ILE A 23 -1.32 9.02 15.76
CA ILE A 23 -2.34 8.65 14.75
C ILE A 23 -3.71 9.22 15.12
N GLN A 24 -4.05 9.26 16.40
CA GLN A 24 -5.33 9.74 16.92
C GLN A 24 -5.37 11.26 17.16
N GLY A 25 -4.24 11.96 16.99
CA GLY A 25 -4.13 13.39 17.28
C GLY A 25 -4.19 13.74 18.77
N GLU A 26 -3.86 12.79 19.64
CA GLU A 26 -3.81 12.95 21.10
C GLU A 26 -2.45 13.49 21.58
N GLU A 27 -2.43 14.03 22.81
CA GLU A 27 -1.19 14.44 23.47
C GLU A 27 -0.28 13.22 23.75
N HIS A 28 1.02 13.43 23.62
CA HIS A 28 2.03 12.39 23.79
C HIS A 28 3.28 12.95 24.49
N ASP A 29 3.96 12.12 25.27
CA ASP A 29 5.12 12.54 26.08
C ASP A 29 6.36 12.92 25.24
N GLN A 30 6.51 12.32 24.05
CA GLN A 30 7.54 12.63 23.06
C GLN A 30 7.13 12.15 21.66
N VAL A 31 7.57 12.85 20.61
CA VAL A 31 7.27 12.45 19.22
C VAL A 31 7.92 11.07 18.95
N PRO A 32 7.15 10.05 18.51
CA PRO A 32 7.70 8.74 18.20
C PRO A 32 8.56 8.80 16.93
N PHE A 33 9.75 8.22 17.01
CA PHE A 33 10.56 7.89 15.84
C PHE A 33 10.32 6.42 15.49
N ALA A 34 9.93 6.12 14.26
CA ALA A 34 9.54 4.77 13.85
C ALA A 34 10.07 4.40 12.46
N MET A 35 10.20 3.10 12.22
CA MET A 35 10.63 2.54 10.93
C MET A 35 9.72 1.38 10.51
N TYR A 36 9.61 1.14 9.20
CA TYR A 36 9.03 -0.10 8.71
C TYR A 36 9.96 -1.27 9.01
N GLU A 37 9.40 -2.41 9.44
CA GLU A 37 10.19 -3.61 9.79
C GLU A 37 11.01 -4.14 8.61
N ILE A 38 10.55 -3.90 7.37
CA ILE A 38 11.23 -4.31 6.14
C ILE A 38 12.51 -3.51 5.85
N MET A 39 12.71 -2.34 6.48
CA MET A 39 13.84 -1.46 6.16
C MET A 39 15.15 -1.92 6.79
N PHE A 40 15.08 -2.49 8.00
CA PHE A 40 16.27 -2.86 8.77
C PHE A 40 15.93 -3.85 9.88
N PRO A 41 16.82 -4.81 10.23
CA PRO A 41 16.59 -5.74 11.34
C PRO A 41 16.32 -5.02 12.66
N LYS A 42 15.14 -5.24 13.23
CA LYS A 42 14.70 -4.52 14.45
C LYS A 42 15.60 -4.77 15.66
N GLU A 43 16.17 -5.97 15.78
CA GLU A 43 17.04 -6.33 16.90
C GLU A 43 18.29 -5.43 16.93
N GLN A 44 18.87 -5.15 15.77
CA GLN A 44 20.03 -4.26 15.63
C GLN A 44 19.64 -2.80 15.90
N ALA A 45 18.47 -2.36 15.41
CA ALA A 45 17.97 -1.01 15.72
C ALA A 45 17.73 -0.82 17.23
N PHE A 46 17.18 -1.83 17.89
CA PHE A 46 16.98 -1.82 19.34
C PHE A 46 18.28 -1.84 20.13
N GLU A 47 19.31 -2.55 19.65
CA GLU A 47 20.64 -2.56 20.29
C GLU A 47 21.28 -1.17 20.26
N VAL A 48 21.17 -0.45 19.14
CA VAL A 48 21.80 0.87 18.97
C VAL A 48 20.99 1.99 19.64
N LEU A 49 19.66 1.98 19.49
CA LEU A 49 18.81 3.10 19.91
C LEU A 49 18.06 2.85 21.22
N GLY A 50 17.81 1.59 21.56
CA GLY A 50 16.93 1.19 22.66
C GLY A 50 15.47 1.02 22.22
N LYS A 51 14.78 0.04 22.82
CA LYS A 51 13.37 -0.30 22.53
C LYS A 51 12.37 0.82 22.84
N ASP A 52 12.75 1.79 23.68
CA ASP A 52 11.93 2.95 24.01
C ASP A 52 12.22 4.18 23.14
N ARG A 53 13.11 4.09 22.14
CA ARG A 53 13.44 5.23 21.26
C ARG A 53 13.15 5.01 19.79
N ILE A 54 12.93 3.78 19.35
CA ILE A 54 12.48 3.47 17.99
C ILE A 54 11.28 2.51 17.99
N GLY A 55 10.25 2.87 17.21
CA GLY A 55 9.06 2.08 17.00
C GLY A 55 9.11 1.25 15.72
N ILE A 56 8.51 0.07 15.76
CA ILE A 56 8.41 -0.81 14.59
C ILE A 56 7.02 -0.73 13.98
N ILE A 57 6.96 -0.49 12.68
CA ILE A 57 5.72 -0.60 11.89
C ILE A 57 5.82 -1.87 11.07
N ARG A 58 5.01 -2.87 11.43
CA ARG A 58 4.92 -4.14 10.70
C ARG A 58 3.73 -4.11 9.76
N PHE A 59 3.92 -4.47 8.50
CA PHE A 59 2.81 -4.72 7.58
C PHE A 59 2.08 -5.99 8.04
N SER A 60 0.79 -5.85 8.37
CA SER A 60 0.01 -6.94 8.95
C SER A 60 -1.36 -7.01 8.29
N PRO A 61 -1.57 -7.95 7.34
CA PRO A 61 -2.78 -8.01 6.54
C PRO A 61 -3.97 -8.51 7.37
N ILE A 62 -5.03 -7.71 7.43
CA ILE A 62 -6.31 -8.04 8.08
C ILE A 62 -7.28 -8.84 7.19
N TYR A 63 -6.94 -9.02 5.92
CA TYR A 63 -7.63 -9.91 4.99
C TYR A 63 -6.60 -10.63 4.13
N ARG A 64 -7.01 -11.74 3.53
CA ARG A 64 -6.28 -12.44 2.48
C ARG A 64 -7.15 -12.54 1.24
N VAL A 65 -6.49 -12.74 0.11
CA VAL A 65 -7.13 -12.84 -1.19
C VAL A 65 -6.68 -14.12 -1.85
N GLU A 66 -7.65 -14.94 -2.24
CA GLU A 66 -7.42 -16.18 -2.96
C GLU A 66 -7.95 -16.01 -4.39
N HIS A 67 -7.22 -16.57 -5.36
CA HIS A 67 -7.59 -16.62 -6.77
C HIS A 67 -7.47 -18.08 -7.24
N PRO A 68 -8.55 -18.88 -7.14
CA PRO A 68 -8.47 -20.32 -7.41
C PRO A 68 -8.01 -20.68 -8.83
N ASN A 69 -8.27 -19.82 -9.81
CA ASN A 69 -8.00 -20.08 -11.22
C ASN A 69 -6.90 -19.18 -11.80
N CYS A 70 -6.33 -18.27 -11.00
CA CYS A 70 -5.28 -17.36 -11.44
C CYS A 70 -4.01 -17.51 -10.61
N HIS A 71 -2.85 -17.32 -11.23
CA HIS A 71 -1.58 -17.37 -10.52
C HIS A 71 -0.52 -16.46 -11.15
N PHE A 72 0.35 -15.93 -10.30
CA PHE A 72 1.51 -15.14 -10.73
C PHE A 72 2.74 -16.04 -10.90
N LYS A 73 3.58 -15.68 -11.86
CA LYS A 73 4.94 -16.22 -12.03
C LYS A 73 5.90 -15.05 -12.22
N SER A 74 7.04 -15.10 -11.53
CA SER A 74 8.08 -14.09 -11.61
C SER A 74 9.41 -14.73 -11.98
N GLU A 75 10.08 -14.17 -12.97
CA GLU A 75 11.38 -14.61 -13.45
C GLU A 75 12.36 -13.44 -13.46
N ILE A 76 13.49 -13.60 -12.76
CA ILE A 76 14.56 -12.60 -12.75
C ILE A 76 15.52 -12.90 -13.90
N PHE A 77 15.86 -11.88 -14.67
CA PHE A 77 16.86 -11.95 -15.73
C PHE A 77 17.73 -10.69 -15.74
N TYR A 78 18.85 -10.76 -16.46
CA TYR A 78 19.79 -9.65 -16.58
C TYR A 78 19.89 -9.23 -18.04
N GLU A 79 19.61 -7.95 -18.32
CA GLU A 79 19.76 -7.35 -19.64
C GLU A 79 20.69 -6.14 -19.52
N ASN A 80 21.77 -6.11 -20.30
CA ASN A 80 22.75 -5.01 -20.30
C ASN A 80 23.30 -4.64 -18.90
N GLY A 81 23.47 -5.64 -18.02
CA GLY A 81 23.97 -5.46 -16.66
C GLY A 81 22.94 -4.95 -15.66
N SER A 82 21.69 -4.70 -16.07
CA SER A 82 20.58 -4.32 -15.19
C SER A 82 19.77 -5.54 -14.79
N LYS A 83 19.42 -5.65 -13.50
CA LYS A 83 18.49 -6.66 -13.00
C LYS A 83 17.07 -6.29 -13.46
N MET A 84 16.41 -7.24 -14.09
CA MET A 84 15.04 -7.11 -14.55
C MET A 84 14.20 -8.26 -14.00
N GLU A 85 12.91 -8.01 -13.85
CA GLU A 85 11.94 -9.02 -13.44
C GLU A 85 10.80 -9.03 -14.45
N HIS A 86 10.50 -10.23 -14.96
CA HIS A 86 9.35 -10.48 -15.79
C HIS A 86 8.26 -11.14 -14.94
N ASN A 87 7.15 -10.44 -14.77
CA ASN A 87 6.00 -10.93 -14.03
C ASN A 87 4.89 -11.32 -15.01
N SER A 88 4.28 -12.47 -14.78
CA SER A 88 3.22 -13.03 -15.60
C SER A 88 2.02 -13.38 -14.73
N LEU A 89 0.87 -12.80 -15.05
CA LEU A 89 -0.42 -13.20 -14.47
C LEU A 89 -1.13 -14.14 -15.45
N ILE A 90 -1.31 -15.39 -15.05
CA ILE A 90 -2.05 -16.39 -15.83
C ILE A 90 -3.48 -16.46 -15.31
N THR A 91 -4.46 -16.35 -16.23
CA THR A 91 -5.90 -16.43 -15.96
C THR A 91 -6.57 -17.39 -16.95
N PRO A 92 -7.84 -17.79 -16.71
CA PRO A 92 -8.62 -18.57 -17.68
C PRO A 92 -8.82 -17.90 -19.04
N LYS A 93 -8.82 -16.56 -19.10
CA LYS A 93 -9.03 -15.81 -20.35
C LYS A 93 -7.74 -15.47 -21.10
N GLY A 94 -6.58 -15.64 -20.48
CA GLY A 94 -5.31 -15.31 -21.10
C GLY A 94 -4.22 -14.98 -20.09
N LYS A 95 -3.14 -14.37 -20.58
CA LYS A 95 -1.95 -14.04 -19.82
C LYS A 95 -1.67 -12.53 -19.92
N LEU A 96 -1.39 -11.89 -18.79
CA LEU A 96 -0.84 -10.54 -18.73
C LEU A 96 0.64 -10.58 -18.33
N GLU A 97 1.41 -9.60 -18.80
CA GLU A 97 2.85 -9.53 -18.57
C GLU A 97 3.30 -8.14 -18.15
N GLU A 98 4.09 -8.05 -17.09
CA GLU A 98 4.77 -6.83 -16.63
C GLU A 98 6.28 -7.05 -16.70
N ILE A 99 7.02 -5.98 -17.01
CA ILE A 99 8.47 -5.96 -16.93
C ILE A 99 8.89 -4.84 -15.98
N ARG A 100 9.67 -5.19 -14.96
CA ARG A 100 10.29 -4.26 -14.01
C ARG A 100 11.79 -4.19 -14.20
N ILE A 101 12.36 -3.00 -14.01
CA ILE A 101 13.80 -2.75 -13.99
C ILE A 101 14.17 -2.30 -12.58
N PHE A 102 15.21 -2.89 -12.01
CA PHE A 102 15.70 -2.57 -10.68
C PHE A 102 16.90 -1.61 -10.76
N GLU A 103 16.85 -0.57 -9.93
CA GLU A 103 17.94 0.35 -9.72
C GLU A 103 18.98 -0.31 -8.78
N PRO A 104 20.28 -0.34 -9.16
CA PRO A 104 21.28 -1.13 -8.44
C PRO A 104 21.57 -0.71 -7.00
N ALA A 105 21.36 0.57 -6.64
CA ALA A 105 21.78 1.09 -5.34
C ALA A 105 20.77 0.79 -4.21
N TYR A 106 19.47 0.79 -4.51
CA TYR A 106 18.41 0.65 -3.50
C TYR A 106 17.46 -0.53 -3.73
N ASP A 107 17.69 -1.35 -4.76
CA ASP A 107 16.79 -2.44 -5.22
C ASP A 107 15.33 -1.94 -5.43
N SER A 108 15.19 -0.64 -5.70
CA SER A 108 13.92 -0.03 -6.08
C SER A 108 13.61 -0.36 -7.53
N SER A 109 12.36 -0.70 -7.85
CA SER A 109 11.95 -1.04 -9.21
C SER A 109 11.08 0.03 -9.85
N THR A 110 11.25 0.20 -11.16
CA THR A 110 10.33 0.95 -12.03
C THR A 110 9.74 0.02 -13.08
N THR A 111 8.48 0.23 -13.44
CA THR A 111 7.79 -0.58 -14.44
C THR A 111 8.15 -0.09 -15.85
N LYS A 112 8.81 -0.95 -16.63
CA LYS A 112 9.14 -0.73 -18.06
C LYS A 112 7.95 -1.04 -18.96
N LYS A 113 7.17 -2.05 -18.61
CA LYS A 113 5.95 -2.49 -19.30
C LYS A 113 4.92 -2.84 -18.24
N HIS A 114 3.75 -2.19 -18.27
CA HIS A 114 2.61 -2.51 -17.43
C HIS A 114 1.80 -3.69 -17.99
N TYR A 115 1.02 -4.34 -17.12
CA TYR A 115 0.21 -5.50 -17.48
C TYR A 115 -0.83 -5.22 -18.56
N ILE A 116 -1.46 -4.05 -18.52
CA ILE A 116 -2.59 -3.69 -19.39
C ILE A 116 -2.15 -2.63 -20.39
N GLN A 117 -2.16 -2.97 -21.68
CA GLN A 117 -1.79 -2.06 -22.77
C GLN A 117 -2.91 -1.91 -23.82
N THR A 118 -3.87 -2.84 -23.84
CA THR A 118 -4.94 -2.91 -24.84
C THR A 118 -6.30 -3.22 -24.20
N PRO A 119 -7.42 -2.99 -24.90
CA PRO A 119 -8.75 -3.40 -24.43
C PRO A 119 -8.85 -4.90 -24.10
N ALA A 120 -8.21 -5.77 -24.87
CA ALA A 120 -8.21 -7.21 -24.62
C ALA A 120 -7.53 -7.58 -23.29
N ASP A 121 -6.51 -6.82 -22.88
CA ASP A 121 -5.84 -7.03 -21.60
C ASP A 121 -6.77 -6.75 -20.40
N TYR A 122 -7.71 -5.79 -20.54
CA TYR A 122 -8.73 -5.55 -19.52
C TYR A 122 -9.65 -6.76 -19.36
N GLU A 123 -10.05 -7.42 -20.45
CA GLU A 123 -10.91 -8.60 -20.36
C GLU A 123 -10.22 -9.75 -19.64
N ILE A 124 -8.91 -9.92 -19.84
CA ILE A 124 -8.07 -10.87 -19.11
C ILE A 124 -7.98 -10.45 -17.64
N PHE A 125 -7.77 -9.16 -17.36
CA PHE A 125 -7.71 -8.63 -15.99
C PHE A 125 -9.04 -8.80 -15.24
N TRP A 126 -10.18 -8.63 -15.91
CA TRP A 126 -11.50 -8.89 -15.32
C TRP A 126 -11.64 -10.35 -14.90
N SER A 127 -11.07 -11.29 -15.66
CA SER A 127 -11.04 -12.70 -15.24
C SER A 127 -10.31 -12.90 -13.92
N TYR A 128 -9.27 -12.11 -13.64
CA TYR A 128 -8.55 -12.14 -12.37
C TYR A 128 -9.36 -11.48 -11.24
N LEU A 129 -9.95 -10.30 -11.50
CA LEU A 129 -10.78 -9.60 -10.52
C LEU A 129 -12.01 -10.40 -10.12
N ASP A 130 -12.65 -11.09 -11.08
CA ASP A 130 -13.86 -11.88 -10.87
C ASP A 130 -13.58 -13.25 -10.21
N ASP A 131 -12.34 -13.76 -10.29
CA ASP A 131 -11.89 -14.99 -9.62
C ASP A 131 -11.55 -14.78 -8.13
N CYS A 132 -11.61 -13.54 -7.65
CA CYS A 132 -11.24 -13.17 -6.30
C CYS A 132 -12.18 -13.73 -5.22
N ILE A 133 -11.58 -14.32 -4.18
CA ILE A 133 -12.21 -14.64 -2.89
C ILE A 133 -11.49 -13.86 -1.80
N ILE A 134 -12.17 -12.92 -1.13
CA ILE A 134 -11.61 -12.13 -0.02
C ILE A 134 -12.12 -12.68 1.31
N LEU A 135 -11.19 -13.05 2.18
CA LEU A 135 -11.45 -13.62 3.50
C LEU A 135 -10.75 -12.78 4.57
N ASP A 136 -11.33 -12.69 5.76
CA ASP A 136 -10.66 -12.06 6.88
C ASP A 136 -9.39 -12.83 7.29
N ASN A 137 -8.49 -12.12 7.94
CA ASN A 137 -7.21 -12.64 8.43
C ASN A 137 -6.88 -12.07 9.82
N TYR A 138 -7.89 -11.91 10.67
CA TYR A 138 -7.75 -11.22 11.96
C TYR A 138 -6.82 -11.94 12.93
N GLU A 139 -6.79 -13.27 12.90
CA GLU A 139 -5.91 -14.05 13.78
C GLU A 139 -4.43 -13.74 13.54
N HIS A 140 -4.03 -13.63 12.27
CA HIS A 140 -2.67 -13.24 11.89
C HIS A 140 -2.35 -11.82 12.39
N TYR A 141 -3.29 -10.89 12.22
CA TYR A 141 -3.13 -9.52 12.72
C TYR A 141 -2.97 -9.46 14.24
N LEU A 142 -3.76 -10.24 14.99
CA LEU A 142 -3.69 -10.31 16.44
C LEU A 142 -2.37 -10.96 16.90
N GLN A 143 -1.88 -11.97 16.19
CA GLN A 143 -0.57 -12.57 16.44
C GLN A 143 0.54 -11.52 16.26
N ASP A 144 0.52 -10.75 15.18
CA ASP A 144 1.48 -9.67 14.95
C ASP A 144 1.44 -8.60 16.05
N CYS A 145 0.23 -8.23 16.49
CA CYS A 145 0.07 -7.31 17.62
C CYS A 145 0.69 -7.85 18.91
N ALA A 146 0.52 -9.15 19.18
CA ALA A 146 1.08 -9.79 20.37
C ALA A 146 2.62 -9.87 20.30
N GLU A 147 3.18 -10.19 19.14
CA GLU A 147 4.63 -10.27 18.92
C GLU A 147 5.32 -8.90 19.04
N LEU A 148 4.69 -7.83 18.54
CA LEU A 148 5.21 -6.47 18.67
C LEU A 148 5.12 -5.94 20.10
N GLY A 149 4.09 -6.37 20.85
CA GLY A 149 3.84 -5.91 22.21
C GLY A 149 3.79 -4.38 22.29
N GLU A 150 4.68 -3.81 23.09
CA GLU A 150 4.75 -2.36 23.35
C GLU A 150 5.76 -1.60 22.47
N THR A 151 6.43 -2.31 21.56
CA THR A 151 7.55 -1.77 20.77
C THR A 151 7.14 -1.23 19.39
N GLY A 152 5.87 -1.36 19.01
CA GLY A 152 5.44 -0.98 17.67
C GLY A 152 3.95 -1.17 17.41
N LEU A 153 3.58 -1.02 16.14
CA LEU A 153 2.23 -1.18 15.63
C LEU A 153 2.18 -2.12 14.44
N ALA A 154 1.20 -3.02 14.47
CA ALA A 154 0.77 -3.76 13.29
C ALA A 154 -0.07 -2.81 12.43
N LYS A 155 0.45 -2.48 11.25
CA LYS A 155 -0.18 -1.63 10.25
C LYS A 155 -1.12 -2.49 9.41
N ALA A 156 -2.41 -2.42 9.73
CA ALA A 156 -3.47 -2.89 8.86
C ALA A 156 -3.63 -1.92 7.68
N GLU A 157 -3.80 -2.45 6.48
CA GLU A 157 -4.02 -1.67 5.28
C GLU A 157 -5.11 -2.27 4.41
N VAL A 158 -5.75 -1.43 3.62
CA VAL A 158 -6.57 -1.83 2.48
C VAL A 158 -5.83 -1.54 1.19
N GLU A 159 -6.35 -2.04 0.09
CA GLU A 159 -5.82 -1.74 -1.23
C GLU A 159 -5.92 -0.25 -1.56
N ARG A 160 -5.13 0.19 -2.54
CA ARG A 160 -5.27 1.50 -3.15
C ARG A 160 -6.69 1.69 -3.69
N SER A 161 -7.11 2.95 -3.83
CA SER A 161 -8.32 3.27 -4.58
C SER A 161 -8.25 2.70 -6.00
N PRO A 162 -9.40 2.35 -6.62
CA PRO A 162 -9.43 1.77 -7.96
C PRO A 162 -8.61 2.53 -9.00
N TYR A 163 -8.65 3.87 -8.96
CA TYR A 163 -7.89 4.71 -9.87
C TYR A 163 -6.38 4.59 -9.61
N GLN A 164 -5.95 4.60 -8.34
CA GLN A 164 -4.55 4.45 -7.96
C GLN A 164 -4.01 3.05 -8.27
N GLN A 165 -4.82 2.00 -8.18
CA GLN A 165 -4.44 0.67 -8.68
C GLN A 165 -4.18 0.71 -10.19
N LEU A 166 -5.10 1.27 -11.00
CA LEU A 166 -4.88 1.36 -12.44
C LEU A 166 -3.65 2.19 -12.79
N TRP A 167 -3.48 3.33 -12.12
CA TRP A 167 -2.35 4.23 -12.35
C TRP A 167 -1.02 3.58 -11.96
N ILE A 168 -0.88 3.08 -10.74
CA ILE A 168 0.42 2.65 -10.20
C ILE A 168 0.77 1.22 -10.60
N GLU A 169 -0.22 0.32 -10.62
CA GLU A 169 0.03 -1.12 -10.64
C GLU A 169 -0.26 -1.72 -12.02
N TRP A 170 -1.42 -1.40 -12.62
CA TRP A 170 -1.93 -2.18 -13.76
C TRP A 170 -1.66 -1.58 -15.13
N VAL A 171 -1.76 -0.26 -15.28
CA VAL A 171 -1.77 0.42 -16.60
C VAL A 171 -0.62 1.41 -16.74
N GLY A 172 -0.25 2.11 -15.66
CA GLY A 172 0.68 3.22 -15.72
C GLY A 172 -0.03 4.55 -16.03
N LEU A 173 0.61 5.68 -15.69
CA LEU A 173 0.01 7.02 -15.84
C LEU A 173 -0.29 7.37 -17.29
N GLU A 174 0.70 7.15 -18.16
CA GLU A 174 0.63 7.49 -19.58
C GLU A 174 -0.44 6.63 -20.26
N GLY A 175 -0.37 5.30 -20.07
CA GLY A 175 -1.36 4.36 -20.56
C GLY A 175 -2.76 4.72 -20.07
N LEU A 176 -2.95 4.93 -18.77
CA LEU A 176 -4.27 5.25 -18.21
C LEU A 176 -4.85 6.54 -18.80
N SER A 177 -4.01 7.55 -19.05
CA SER A 177 -4.44 8.82 -19.67
C SER A 177 -4.97 8.61 -21.09
N ILE A 178 -4.30 7.76 -21.88
CA ILE A 178 -4.74 7.39 -23.24
C ILE A 178 -6.01 6.55 -23.17
N HIS A 179 -6.05 5.57 -22.28
CA HIS A 179 -7.13 4.61 -22.11
C HIS A 179 -8.46 5.29 -21.73
N LEU A 180 -8.40 6.32 -20.89
CA LEU A 180 -9.56 7.16 -20.53
C LEU A 180 -10.16 7.88 -21.73
N ALA A 181 -9.36 8.19 -22.77
CA ALA A 181 -9.83 8.85 -23.98
C ALA A 181 -10.29 7.85 -25.04
N GLU A 182 -9.55 6.75 -25.23
CA GLU A 182 -9.78 5.82 -26.34
C GLU A 182 -10.77 4.70 -26.03
N PHE A 183 -10.85 4.25 -24.78
CA PHE A 183 -11.77 3.18 -24.36
C PHE A 183 -12.29 3.38 -22.91
N PRO A 184 -12.99 4.50 -22.66
CA PRO A 184 -13.49 4.85 -21.34
C PRO A 184 -14.38 3.76 -20.72
N ASP A 185 -15.18 3.05 -21.52
CA ASP A 185 -16.05 1.97 -21.05
C ASP A 185 -15.26 0.84 -20.38
N HIS A 186 -14.08 0.48 -20.91
CA HIS A 186 -13.25 -0.57 -20.29
C HIS A 186 -12.65 -0.10 -18.97
N VAL A 187 -12.24 1.18 -18.90
CA VAL A 187 -11.72 1.77 -17.67
C VAL A 187 -12.83 1.81 -16.61
N GLU A 188 -14.03 2.30 -16.96
CA GLU A 188 -15.18 2.38 -16.06
C GLU A 188 -15.58 1.00 -15.53
N GLU A 189 -15.70 0.02 -16.42
CA GLU A 189 -16.08 -1.36 -16.08
C GLU A 189 -15.02 -2.04 -15.18
N THR A 190 -13.75 -1.65 -15.31
CA THR A 190 -12.69 -2.06 -14.39
C THR A 190 -12.81 -1.40 -13.02
N ILE A 191 -13.06 -0.08 -13.00
CA ILE A 191 -13.29 0.68 -11.77
C ILE A 191 -14.48 0.12 -11.00
N LEU A 192 -15.55 -0.32 -11.68
CA LEU A 192 -16.71 -0.95 -11.05
C LEU A 192 -16.35 -2.26 -10.35
N ARG A 193 -15.55 -3.14 -10.98
CA ARG A 193 -15.05 -4.38 -10.36
C ARG A 193 -14.13 -4.11 -9.18
N LEU A 194 -13.17 -3.20 -9.34
CA LEU A 194 -12.28 -2.79 -8.27
C LEU A 194 -13.04 -2.17 -7.09
N ASN A 195 -14.10 -1.38 -7.35
CA ASN A 195 -14.97 -0.86 -6.30
C ASN A 195 -15.73 -1.97 -5.56
N LYS A 196 -16.21 -3.00 -6.26
CA LYS A 196 -16.86 -4.16 -5.62
C LYS A 196 -15.89 -4.86 -4.68
N ARG A 197 -14.64 -5.06 -5.12
CA ARG A 197 -13.56 -5.62 -4.32
C ARG A 197 -13.22 -4.74 -3.12
N ALA A 198 -13.03 -3.43 -3.34
CA ALA A 198 -12.74 -2.46 -2.30
C ALA A 198 -13.84 -2.42 -1.23
N ARG A 199 -15.12 -2.46 -1.61
CA ARG A 199 -16.22 -2.53 -0.63
C ARG A 199 -16.08 -3.72 0.32
N LYS A 200 -15.63 -4.87 -0.18
CA LYS A 200 -15.44 -6.06 0.64
C LYS A 200 -14.22 -5.93 1.56
N THR A 201 -13.10 -5.37 1.09
CA THR A 201 -11.94 -5.13 1.95
C THR A 201 -12.22 -4.07 3.02
N PHE A 202 -12.96 -3.01 2.68
CA PHE A 202 -13.42 -2.00 3.65
C PHE A 202 -14.41 -2.57 4.67
N GLU A 203 -15.30 -3.48 4.28
CA GLU A 203 -16.17 -4.19 5.23
C GLU A 203 -15.34 -5.00 6.24
N ILE A 204 -14.34 -5.76 5.76
CA ILE A 204 -13.43 -6.50 6.64
C ILE A 204 -12.63 -5.53 7.54
N ALA A 205 -12.17 -4.40 7.00
CA ALA A 205 -11.46 -3.39 7.77
C ALA A 205 -12.33 -2.78 8.88
N TYR A 206 -13.59 -2.48 8.58
CA TYR A 206 -14.55 -1.93 9.54
C TYR A 206 -14.80 -2.86 10.74
N TYR A 207 -14.88 -4.17 10.50
CA TYR A 207 -15.05 -5.17 11.57
C TYR A 207 -13.73 -5.70 12.16
N SER A 208 -12.59 -5.23 11.64
CA SER A 208 -11.29 -5.71 12.09
C SER A 208 -10.98 -5.24 13.52
N PRO A 209 -10.09 -5.95 14.24
CA PRO A 209 -9.59 -5.48 15.54
C PRO A 209 -8.56 -4.34 15.41
N ALA A 210 -8.22 -3.89 14.20
CA ALA A 210 -7.20 -2.88 14.00
C ALA A 210 -7.70 -1.49 14.46
N PRO A 211 -6.92 -0.75 15.26
CA PRO A 211 -7.34 0.56 15.77
C PRO A 211 -7.25 1.69 14.73
N PHE A 212 -6.62 1.43 13.59
CA PHE A 212 -6.54 2.32 12.44
C PHE A 212 -6.34 1.48 11.17
N ILE A 213 -6.65 2.07 10.03
CA ILE A 213 -6.49 1.45 8.71
C ILE A 213 -5.73 2.42 7.82
N ASP A 214 -4.63 1.95 7.24
CA ASP A 214 -3.88 2.69 6.23
C ASP A 214 -4.52 2.51 4.84
N ILE A 215 -4.66 3.62 4.11
CA ILE A 215 -5.05 3.63 2.70
C ILE A 215 -3.82 4.11 1.93
N PRO A 216 -3.10 3.23 1.21
CA PRO A 216 -1.76 3.52 0.70
C PRO A 216 -1.75 4.43 -0.54
N ASP A 217 -2.79 5.21 -0.80
CA ASP A 217 -2.92 6.08 -1.98
C ASP A 217 -1.86 7.18 -2.03
N ASN A 218 -1.25 7.37 -3.20
CA ASN A 218 -0.26 8.41 -3.42
C ASN A 218 -0.93 9.66 -4.04
N ILE A 219 -1.71 10.38 -3.23
CA ILE A 219 -2.50 11.55 -3.69
C ILE A 219 -1.60 12.78 -3.94
N THR A 220 -0.38 12.80 -3.39
CA THR A 220 0.55 13.94 -3.47
C THR A 220 1.53 13.89 -4.65
N ALA A 221 1.55 12.81 -5.43
CA ALA A 221 2.36 12.75 -6.64
C ALA A 221 1.79 13.77 -7.64
N ALA A 222 2.57 14.82 -7.93
CA ALA A 222 2.15 15.88 -8.85
C ALA A 222 1.79 15.28 -10.20
N LEU A 223 0.50 15.33 -10.56
CA LEU A 223 0.06 15.01 -11.91
C LEU A 223 0.63 16.09 -12.85
N PRO A 224 1.37 15.72 -13.91
CA PRO A 224 2.03 16.71 -14.77
C PRO A 224 1.09 17.71 -15.48
N ASN A 225 -0.23 17.53 -15.44
CA ASN A 225 -1.19 18.33 -16.22
C ASN A 225 -2.34 18.93 -15.39
N MET A 226 -2.17 19.18 -14.09
CA MET A 226 -3.08 20.07 -13.39
C MET A 226 -2.80 21.50 -13.87
N GLU A 227 -3.52 21.93 -14.92
CA GLU A 227 -3.58 23.33 -15.31
C GLU A 227 -3.86 24.14 -14.04
N LYS A 228 -2.90 24.99 -13.68
CA LYS A 228 -3.15 26.03 -12.69
C LYS A 228 -4.21 26.92 -13.30
N SER A 229 -5.48 26.70 -12.95
CA SER A 229 -6.53 27.66 -13.22
C SER A 229 -6.21 28.92 -12.40
N THR A 230 -5.41 29.80 -12.99
CA THR A 230 -5.28 31.17 -12.53
C THR A 230 -6.58 31.88 -12.88
N HIS A 231 -7.62 31.64 -12.09
CA HIS A 231 -8.71 32.60 -11.98
C HIS A 231 -8.20 33.76 -11.14
N THR A 232 -7.53 34.71 -11.82
CA THR A 232 -7.46 36.09 -11.35
C THR A 232 -8.89 36.63 -11.36
N PHE A 233 -9.47 36.78 -10.17
CA PHE A 233 -10.63 37.65 -9.98
C PHE A 233 -10.16 39.09 -10.22
N GLY A 234 -10.72 39.71 -11.27
CA GLY A 234 -10.74 41.16 -11.44
C GLY A 234 -12.01 41.74 -10.85
#